data_AF-A0A934S7N3-F1
#
_entry.id   AF-A0A934S7N3-F1
#
_cell.length_a   1.000
_cell.length_b   1.000
_cell.length_c   1.000
_cell.angle_alpha   90.00
_cell.angle_beta   90.00
_cell.angle_gamma   90.00
#
_symmetry.space_group_name_H-M   'P 1'
#
loop_
_entity.id
_entity.type
_entity.pdbx_description
1 polymer ?
#
loop_
_entity_poly.entity_id
_entity_poly.type
_entity_poly.pdbx_seq_one_letter_code
_entity_poly.pdbx_strand_id
1 'polypeptide(L)' 'MSNSSSSSSSGISFLGLLAIVFITLKLTGAIHWPWLWVVSPLWIPITLILLALVGYLLVMVVMTVLRKTK' A
#
# COMPACT_ATOMS: atom_id res chain seq x y z
N MET A 1 10.35 38.27 -15.32
CA MET A 1 9.68 36.96 -15.34
C MET A 1 10.70 35.86 -15.01
N SER A 2 10.62 35.24 -13.83
CA SER A 2 11.42 34.05 -13.50
C SER A 2 10.63 32.80 -13.87
N ASN A 3 11.03 32.14 -14.95
CA ASN A 3 10.41 30.91 -15.44
C ASN A 3 10.91 29.72 -14.59
N SER A 4 10.15 29.33 -13.58
CA SER A 4 10.41 28.15 -12.77
C SER A 4 10.01 26.88 -13.54
N SER A 5 10.95 26.33 -14.29
CA SER A 5 10.81 25.00 -14.90
C SER A 5 10.89 23.93 -13.82
N SER A 6 9.74 23.45 -13.34
CA SER A 6 9.64 22.30 -12.44
C SER A 6 9.90 21.01 -13.21
N SER A 7 11.17 20.67 -13.34
CA SER A 7 11.62 19.35 -13.80
C SER A 7 11.10 18.30 -12.83
N SER A 8 10.03 17.63 -13.24
CA SER A 8 9.42 16.53 -12.49
C SER A 8 10.32 15.31 -12.65
N SER A 9 11.24 15.12 -11.70
CA SER A 9 12.06 13.91 -11.62
C SER A 9 11.16 12.76 -11.15
N SER A 10 10.55 12.07 -12.12
CA SER A 10 9.85 10.80 -11.93
C SER A 10 10.87 9.71 -11.59
N GLY A 11 11.44 9.77 -10.39
CA GLY A 11 12.28 8.72 -9.84
C GLY A 11 11.43 7.49 -9.52
N ILE A 12 11.86 6.32 -9.98
CA ILE A 12 11.27 5.04 -9.56
C ILE A 12 11.27 5.03 -8.04
N SER A 13 10.08 4.91 -7.45
CA SER A 13 9.93 4.84 -6.01
C SER A 13 10.72 3.63 -5.50
N PHE A 14 11.50 3.82 -4.44
CA PHE A 14 12.30 2.76 -3.79
C PHE A 14 11.50 1.47 -3.56
N LEU A 15 10.19 1.59 -3.28
CA LEU A 15 9.26 0.48 -3.15
C LEU A 15 9.13 -0.39 -4.42
N GLY A 16 9.18 0.21 -5.61
CA GLY A 16 9.15 -0.51 -6.88
C GLY A 16 10.41 -1.34 -7.11
N LEU A 17 11.59 -0.78 -6.81
CA LEU A 17 12.85 -1.54 -6.86
C LEU A 17 12.87 -2.66 -5.84
N LEU A 18 12.42 -2.39 -4.60
CA LEU A 18 12.34 -3.40 -3.55
C LEU A 18 11.38 -4.53 -3.94
N ALA A 19 10.24 -4.21 -4.55
CA ALA A 19 9.30 -5.20 -5.09
C ALA A 19 9.95 -6.07 -6.18
N ILE A 20 10.66 -5.45 -7.14
CA ILE A 20 11.36 -6.19 -8.20
C ILE A 20 12.44 -7.10 -7.61
N VAL A 21 13.29 -6.60 -6.69
CA VAL A 21 14.35 -7.38 -6.03
C VAL A 21 13.78 -8.58 -5.27
N PHE A 22 12.69 -8.41 -4.53
CA PHE A 22 12.02 -9.50 -3.83
C PHE A 22 11.48 -10.57 -4.81
N ILE A 23 10.94 -10.15 -5.95
CA ILE A 23 10.46 -11.06 -7.01
C ILE A 23 11.62 -11.83 -7.65
N THR A 24 12.73 -11.17 -7.99
CA THR A 24 13.90 -11.86 -8.57
C THR A 24 14.54 -12.82 -7.59
N LEU A 25 14.65 -12.45 -6.30
CA LEU A 25 15.22 -13.32 -5.26
C LEU A 25 14.38 -14.59 -5.01
N LYS A 26 13.05 -14.50 -5.19
CA LYS A 26 12.15 -15.67 -5.19
C LYS A 26 12.41 -16.57 -6.40
N LEU A 27 12.56 -15.99 -7.59
CA LEU A 27 12.73 -16.72 -8.85
C LEU A 27 14.10 -17.39 -8.95
N THR A 28 15.15 -16.79 -8.38
CA THR A 28 16.49 -17.39 -8.30
C THR A 28 16.59 -18.52 -7.27
N GLY A 29 15.50 -18.88 -6.60
CA GLY A 29 15.43 -20.02 -5.70
C GLY A 29 16.24 -19.85 -4.41
N ALA A 30 16.74 -18.64 -4.13
CA ALA A 30 17.51 -18.37 -2.92
C ALA A 30 16.64 -18.50 -1.65
N ILE A 31 15.31 -18.46 -1.77
CA ILE A 31 14.39 -18.52 -0.64
C ILE A 31 13.15 -19.37 -0.95
N HIS A 32 12.93 -20.45 -0.18
CA HIS A 32 11.76 -21.34 -0.23
C HIS A 32 10.46 -20.75 0.37
N TRP A 33 10.45 -19.47 0.74
CA TRP A 33 9.38 -18.88 1.54
C TRP A 33 8.06 -18.74 0.78
N PRO A 34 6.90 -18.62 1.44
CA PRO A 34 5.63 -18.48 0.74
C PRO A 34 5.55 -17.13 0.03
N TRP A 35 4.81 -17.09 -1.08
CA TRP A 35 4.73 -15.93 -1.96
C TRP A 35 4.20 -14.68 -1.24
N LEU A 36 3.31 -14.87 -0.27
CA LEU A 36 2.76 -13.82 0.59
C LEU A 36 3.83 -12.89 1.21
N TRP A 37 4.96 -13.42 1.65
CA TRP A 37 6.03 -12.59 2.24
C TRP A 37 6.84 -11.83 1.19
N VAL A 38 6.96 -12.34 -0.03
CA VAL A 38 7.59 -11.64 -1.14
C VAL A 38 6.74 -10.45 -1.61
N VAL A 39 5.42 -10.57 -1.47
CA VAL A 39 4.48 -9.46 -1.75
C VAL A 39 4.31 -8.55 -0.52
N SER A 40 4.90 -8.85 0.65
CA SER A 40 4.84 -8.01 1.87
C SER A 40 5.05 -6.51 1.60
N PRO A 41 6.12 -6.07 0.90
CA PRO A 41 6.30 -4.65 0.59
C PRO A 41 5.14 -4.02 -0.19
N LEU A 42 4.37 -4.82 -0.93
CA LEU A 42 3.20 -4.39 -1.70
C LEU A 42 1.88 -4.58 -0.92
N TRP A 43 1.82 -5.50 0.06
CA TRP A 43 0.67 -5.68 0.95
C TRP A 43 0.59 -4.65 2.07
N ILE A 44 1.71 -4.10 2.56
CA ILE A 44 1.70 -3.06 3.60
C ILE A 44 0.79 -1.87 3.24
N PRO A 45 0.92 -1.24 2.05
CA PRO A 45 0.01 -0.14 1.69
C PRO A 45 -1.44 -0.61 1.53
N ILE A 46 -1.67 -1.79 0.94
CA ILE A 46 -3.03 -2.34 0.72
C ILE A 46 -3.73 -2.61 2.06
N THR A 47 -3.05 -3.25 2.99
CA THR A 47 -3.57 -3.59 4.32
C THR A 47 -3.88 -2.35 5.15
N LEU A 48 -3.03 -1.33 5.08
CA LEU A 48 -3.27 -0.05 5.74
C LEU A 48 -4.55 0.64 5.23
N ILE A 49 -4.72 0.69 3.91
CA ILE A 49 -5.91 1.27 3.26
C ILE A 49 -7.17 0.46 3.62
N LEU A 50 -7.08 -0.87 3.55
CA LEU A 50 -8.20 -1.76 3.87
C LEU A 50 -8.62 -1.60 5.34
N LEU A 51 -7.67 -1.55 6.27
CA LEU A 51 -7.93 -1.34 7.70
C LEU A 51 -8.59 0.02 7.96
N ALA A 52 -8.10 1.08 7.33
CA ALA A 52 -8.70 2.41 7.42
C ALA A 52 -10.14 2.43 6.87
N LEU A 53 -10.38 1.76 5.74
CA LEU A 53 -11.70 1.68 5.11
C LEU A 53 -12.69 0.89 5.98
N VAL A 54 -12.27 -0.24 6.55
CA VAL A 54 -13.09 -1.04 7.47
C VAL A 54 -13.41 -0.25 8.74
N GLY A 55 -12.42 0.42 9.33
CA GLY A 55 -12.62 1.30 10.48
C GLY A 55 -13.61 2.42 10.18
N TYR A 56 -13.46 3.10 9.03
CA TYR A 56 -14.37 4.14 8.58
C TYR A 56 -15.80 3.62 8.39
N LEU A 57 -15.97 2.47 7.74
CA LEU A 57 -17.26 1.81 7.57
C LEU A 57 -17.91 1.46 8.91
N LEU A 58 -17.15 0.90 9.85
CA LEU A 58 -17.65 0.60 11.19
C LEU A 58 -18.13 1.87 11.91
N VAL A 59 -17.33 2.94 11.89
CA VAL A 59 -17.71 4.23 12.50
C VAL A 59 -18.98 4.77 11.84
N MET A 60 -19.04 4.78 10.51
CA MET A 60 -20.22 5.21 9.76
C MET A 60 -21.46 4.39 10.14
N VAL A 61 -21.35 3.06 10.16
CA VAL A 61 -22.45 2.16 10.55
C VAL A 61 -22.89 2.46 11.98
N VAL A 62 -21.96 2.54 12.94
CA VAL A 62 -22.28 2.87 14.34
C VAL A 62 -22.98 4.23 14.42
N MET A 63 -22.47 5.27 13.75
CA MET A 63 -23.14 6.57 13.72
C MET A 63 -24.54 6.48 13.10
N THR A 64 -24.74 5.71 12.04
CA THR A 64 -26.07 5.53 11.43
C THR A 64 -27.03 4.78 12.36
N VAL A 65 -26.55 3.76 13.07
CA VAL A 65 -27.35 2.99 14.05
C VAL A 65 -27.73 3.87 15.23
N LEU A 66 -26.76 4.61 15.81
CA LEU A 66 -27.00 5.55 16.91
C LEU A 66 -28.01 6.63 16.54
N ARG A 67 -27.97 7.13 15.29
CA ARG A 67 -28.93 8.10 14.77
C ARG A 67 -30.33 7.52 14.56
N LYS A 68 -30.46 6.21 14.35
CA LYS A 68 -31.76 5.55 14.15
C LYS A 68 -32.45 5.15 15.46
N THR A 69 -31.69 5.01 16.53
CA THR A 69 -32.18 4.68 17.88
C THR A 69 -32.61 5.90 18.71
N LYS A 70 -32.31 7.12 18.25
CA LYS A 70 -32.69 8.37 18.92
C LYS A 70 -33.82 9.05 18.15
#